data_AF-A0A356IYN5-F1
#
_entry.id   AF-A0A356IYN5-F1
#
_cell.length_a   1.000
_cell.length_b   1.000
_cell.length_c   1.000
_cell.angle_alpha   90.00
_cell.angle_beta   90.00
_cell.angle_gamma   90.00
#
_symmetry.space_group_name_H-M   'P 1'
#
loop_
_entity.id
_entity.type
_entity.pdbx_description
1 polymer ?
#
loop_
_entity_poly.entity_id
_entity_poly.type
_entity_poly.pdbx_seq_one_letter_code
_entity_poly.pdbx_strand_id
1 'polypeptide(L)' 'MLQAASRNKIKRLVLASSSSIYGDTDQFPEKEEHLPLLISPYALSKLAGEYYCRIFSEFFNVETVCLRYF' A
#
# COMPACT_ATOMS: atom_id res chain seq x y z
N MET A 1 1.02 0.63 -13.58
CA MET A 1 -0.42 0.96 -13.40
C MET A 1 -0.63 2.39 -12.91
N LEU A 2 -0.05 2.83 -11.79
CA LEU A 2 -0.21 4.20 -11.27
C LEU A 2 0.10 5.31 -12.30
N GLN A 3 1.19 5.18 -13.05
CA GLN A 3 1.51 6.10 -14.16
C GLN A 3 0.40 6.17 -15.22
N ALA A 4 -0.17 5.01 -15.60
CA ALA A 4 -1.26 4.97 -16.56
C ALA A 4 -2.54 5.59 -15.98
N ALA A 5 -2.84 5.35 -14.70
CA ALA A 5 -3.99 5.97 -14.02
C ALA A 5 -3.89 7.50 -14.00
N SER A 6 -2.71 8.04 -13.69
CA SER A 6 -2.45 9.50 -13.72
C SER A 6 -2.63 10.07 -15.13
N ARG A 7 -1.99 9.46 -16.14
CA ARG A 7 -2.09 9.91 -17.54
C ARG A 7 -3.51 9.90 -18.09
N ASN A 8 -4.32 8.92 -17.67
CA ASN A 8 -5.72 8.79 -18.10
C ASN A 8 -6.72 9.50 -17.18
N LYS A 9 -6.25 10.31 -16.22
CA LYS A 9 -7.09 11.09 -15.28
C LYS A 9 -8.11 10.21 -14.54
N ILE A 10 -7.69 9.00 -14.13
CA ILE A 10 -8.51 8.12 -13.32
C ILE A 10 -8.72 8.76 -11.95
N LYS A 11 -9.97 8.76 -11.48
CA LYS A 11 -10.34 9.40 -10.21
C LYS A 11 -9.71 8.70 -9.00
N ARG A 12 -9.74 7.36 -8.99
CA ARG A 12 -9.28 6.54 -7.86
C ARG A 12 -8.66 5.23 -8.32
N LEU A 13 -7.59 4.80 -7.66
CA LEU A 13 -7.00 3.47 -7.80
C LEU A 13 -7.00 2.74 -6.45
N VAL A 14 -7.50 1.51 -6.43
CA VAL A 14 -7.46 0.65 -5.24
C VAL A 14 -6.37 -0.40 -5.43
N LEU A 15 -5.42 -0.46 -4.50
CA LEU A 15 -4.34 -1.45 -4.49
C LEU A 15 -4.69 -2.58 -3.52
N ALA A 16 -4.61 -3.82 -3.99
CA ALA A 16 -4.62 -4.99 -3.13
C ALA A 16 -3.25 -5.15 -2.45
N SER A 17 -3.17 -4.69 -1.21
CA SER A 17 -2.03 -4.88 -0.31
C SER A 17 -2.16 -6.19 0.49
N SER A 18 -1.42 -6.36 1.58
CA SER A 18 -1.44 -7.57 2.40
C SER A 18 -1.08 -7.29 3.85
N SER A 19 -1.69 -8.02 4.78
CA SER A 19 -1.32 -8.07 6.20
C SER A 19 0.10 -8.60 6.42
N SER A 20 0.72 -9.28 5.45
CA SER A 20 2.12 -9.71 5.53
C SER A 20 3.13 -8.57 5.76
N ILE A 21 2.70 -7.30 5.57
CA ILE A 21 3.46 -6.10 5.94
C ILE A 21 3.67 -6.00 7.46
N TYR A 22 2.70 -6.46 8.26
CA TYR A 22 2.80 -6.47 9.72
C TYR A 22 3.80 -7.50 10.23
N GLY A 23 4.07 -8.54 9.45
CA GLY A 23 5.08 -9.56 9.76
C GLY A 23 4.74 -10.41 10.98
N ASP A 24 5.78 -10.79 11.70
CA ASP A 24 5.69 -11.60 12.92
C ASP A 24 5.59 -10.68 14.15
N THR A 25 4.48 -9.94 14.26
CA THR A 25 4.23 -8.97 15.35
C THR A 25 3.44 -9.61 16.48
N ASP A 26 3.79 -9.27 17.72
CA ASP A 26 3.03 -9.66 18.92
C ASP A 26 1.91 -8.66 19.28
N GLN A 27 1.76 -7.57 18.50
CA GLN A 27 0.81 -6.50 18.79
C GLN A 27 -0.53 -6.69 18.07
N PHE A 28 -1.53 -7.14 18.83
CA PHE A 28 -2.88 -7.39 18.34
C PHE A 28 -3.94 -6.51 19.04
N PRO A 29 -5.02 -6.12 18.33
CA PRO A 29 -5.22 -6.29 16.88
C PRO A 29 -4.22 -5.45 16.07
N GLU A 30 -3.88 -5.93 14.88
CA GLU A 30 -3.01 -5.18 13.94
C GLU A 30 -3.70 -3.88 13.53
N LYS A 31 -2.98 -2.75 13.60
CA LYS A 31 -3.47 -1.43 13.19
C LYS A 31 -2.61 -0.89 12.06
N GLU A 32 -3.19 -0.14 11.14
CA GLU A 32 -2.52 0.41 9.97
C GLU A 32 -1.28 1.26 10.31
N GLU A 33 -1.27 1.90 11.49
CA GLU A 33 -0.14 2.70 11.99
C GLU A 33 1.01 1.87 12.57
N HIS A 34 0.83 0.56 12.78
CA HIS A 34 1.91 -0.29 13.26
C HIS A 34 3.06 -0.29 12.26
N LEU A 35 4.28 -0.22 12.79
CA LEU A 35 5.49 -0.25 11.96
C LEU A 35 5.59 -1.59 11.22
N PRO A 36 5.95 -1.58 9.93
CA PRO A 36 6.15 -2.82 9.18
C PRO A 36 7.26 -3.69 9.77
N LEU A 37 7.04 -5.01 9.79
CA LEU A 37 8.06 -6.00 10.11
C LEU A 37 8.24 -6.93 8.90
N LEU A 38 9.07 -6.52 7.96
CA LEU A 38 9.18 -7.21 6.67
C LEU A 38 9.89 -8.57 6.81
N ILE A 39 9.12 -9.65 6.77
CA ILE A 39 9.62 -11.03 6.85
C ILE A 39 9.79 -11.70 5.47
N SER A 40 9.43 -11.03 4.38
CA SER A 40 9.53 -11.60 3.02
C SER A 40 9.69 -10.54 1.92
N PRO A 41 10.27 -10.90 0.76
CA PRO A 41 10.27 -10.04 -0.42
C PRO A 41 8.86 -9.66 -0.90
N TYR A 42 7.88 -10.54 -0.67
CA TYR A 42 6.48 -10.27 -0.97
C TYR A 42 5.93 -9.13 -0.09
N ALA A 43 6.14 -9.17 1.23
CA ALA A 43 5.74 -8.09 2.14
C ALA A 43 6.38 -6.75 1.74
N LEU A 44 7.67 -6.77 1.39
CA LEU A 44 8.37 -5.58 0.90
C LEU A 44 7.72 -5.04 -0.39
N SER A 45 7.39 -5.91 -1.35
CA SER A 45 6.75 -5.48 -2.60
C SER A 45 5.38 -4.82 -2.38
N LYS A 46 4.60 -5.30 -1.40
CA LYS A 46 3.31 -4.72 -1.04
C LYS A 46 3.49 -3.36 -0.39
N LEU A 47 4.41 -3.25 0.58
CA LEU A 47 4.72 -1.99 1.24
C LEU A 47 5.26 -0.95 0.25
N ALA A 48 6.14 -1.34 -0.66
CA ALA A 48 6.63 -0.45 -1.72
C ALA A 48 5.47 0.06 -2.60
N GLY A 49 4.50 -0.80 -2.91
CA GLY A 49 3.26 -0.43 -3.59
C GLY A 49 2.46 0.64 -2.84
N GLU A 50 2.34 0.53 -1.50
CA GLU A 50 1.65 1.54 -0.67
C GLU A 50 2.37 2.89 -0.71
N TYR A 51 3.71 2.91 -0.62
CA TYR A 51 4.49 4.14 -0.75
C TYR A 51 4.34 4.80 -2.11
N TYR A 52 4.35 4.02 -3.20
CA TYR A 52 4.06 4.56 -4.52
C TYR A 52 2.65 5.13 -4.60
N CYS A 53 1.64 4.46 -4.04
CA CYS A 53 0.28 4.98 -4.01
C CYS A 53 0.21 6.33 -3.29
N ARG A 54 0.88 6.47 -2.14
CA ARG A 54 0.98 7.74 -1.41
C ARG A 54 1.62 8.85 -2.25
N ILE A 55 2.77 8.59 -2.87
CA ILE A 55 3.45 9.56 -3.75
C ILE A 55 2.52 9.98 -4.91
N PHE A 56 1.79 9.04 -5.52
CA PHE A 56 0.87 9.35 -6.61
C PHE A 56 -0.34 10.16 -6.17
N SER A 57 -0.83 9.93 -4.94
CA SER A 57 -1.89 10.74 -4.35
C SER A 57 -1.41 12.16 -4.06
N GLU A 58 -0.20 12.33 -3.54
CA GLU A 58 0.35 13.64 -3.15
C GLU A 58 0.78 14.48 -4.36
N PHE A 59 1.42 13.87 -5.37
CA PHE A 59 2.07 14.63 -6.44
C PHE A 59 1.43 14.49 -7.83
N PHE A 60 0.57 13.49 -8.02
CA PHE A 60 0.04 13.15 -9.36
C PHE A 60 -1.50 13.14 -9.42
N ASN A 61 -2.16 13.60 -8.37
CA ASN A 61 -3.61 13.78 -8.25
C ASN A 61 -4.42 12.52 -8.61
N VAL A 62 -3.89 11.34 -8.26
CA VAL A 62 -4.59 10.06 -8.34
C VAL A 62 -4.94 9.64 -6.93
N GLU A 63 -6.22 9.69 -6.56
CA GLU A 63 -6.66 9.19 -5.26
C GLU A 63 -6.32 7.70 -5.14
N THR A 64 -5.75 7.28 -4.02
CA THR A 64 -5.40 5.87 -3.81
C THR A 64 -5.92 5.33 -2.48
N VAL A 65 -6.28 4.05 -2.47
CA VAL A 65 -6.63 3.29 -1.26
C VAL A 65 -5.89 1.96 -1.31
N CYS A 66 -5.19 1.59 -0.22
CA CYS A 66 -4.49 0.32 -0.10
C CYS A 66 -5.24 -0.58 0.88
N LEU A 67 -5.68 -1.76 0.43
CA LEU A 67 -6.40 -2.71 1.27
C LEU A 67 -5.44 -3.82 1.70
N ARG A 68 -5.11 -3.91 2.99
CA ARG A 68 -4.29 -5.00 3.53
C ARG A 68 -5.18 -6.22 3.78
N TYR A 69 -5.14 -7.20 2.87
CA TYR A 69 -5.89 -8.44 3.02
C TYR A 69 -5.24 -9.39 4.04
N PHE A 70 -6.09 -10.06 4.82
CA PHE A 70 -5.76 -11.05 5.83
C PHE A 70 -5.94 -12.47 5.29
#